data_AF-A0A376KZI9-F1
#
_entry.id   AF-A0A376KZI9-F1
#
_cell.length_a   1.000
_cell.length_b   1.000
_cell.length_c   1.000
_cell.angle_alpha   90.00
_cell.angle_beta   90.00
_cell.angle_gamma   90.00
#
_symmetry.space_group_name_H-M   'P 1'
#
loop_
_entity.id
_entity.type
_entity.pdbx_description
1 polymer ?
#
loop_
_entity_poly.entity_id
_entity_poly.type
_entity_poly.pdbx_seq_one_letter_code
_entity_poly.pdbx_strand_id
1 'polypeptide(L)' 'MPLDSTNIRQTMTDLIQRPRRLRKSPALRAMFEETTLSLNDLVLPIFVEEEN' A
#
# COMPACT_ATOMS: atom_id res chain seq x y z
N MET A 1 3.50 24.01 -34.98
CA MET A 1 4.46 24.05 -33.87
C MET A 1 5.12 22.67 -33.78
N PRO A 2 6.43 22.56 -33.99
CA PRO A 2 7.11 21.26 -34.01
C PRO A 2 7.24 20.70 -32.59
N LEU A 3 7.06 19.38 -32.44
CA LEU A 3 7.37 18.65 -31.21
C LEU A 3 8.89 18.55 -31.11
N ASP A 4 9.48 19.41 -30.27
CA ASP A 4 10.92 19.44 -30.03
C ASP A 4 11.34 18.23 -29.18
N SER A 5 12.11 17.33 -29.77
CA SER A 5 12.58 16.05 -29.21
C SER A 5 13.51 16.20 -28.00
N THR A 6 13.85 17.43 -27.60
CA THR A 6 14.77 17.73 -26.50
C THR A 6 14.11 17.61 -25.11
N ASN A 7 12.78 17.51 -25.04
CA ASN A 7 12.03 17.71 -23.79
C ASN A 7 11.44 16.44 -23.15
N ILE A 8 11.83 15.23 -23.57
CA ILE A 8 11.37 13.98 -22.93
C ILE A 8 11.78 13.93 -21.44
N ARG A 9 12.84 14.65 -21.04
CA ARG A 9 13.28 14.72 -19.64
C ARG A 9 12.43 15.62 -18.75
N GLN A 10 11.69 16.60 -19.30
CA GLN A 10 10.84 17.52 -18.53
C GLN A 10 9.39 17.05 -18.42
N THR A 11 8.93 16.16 -19.33
CA THR A 11 7.59 15.57 -19.28
C THR A 11 7.40 14.60 -18.11
N MET A 12 8.47 14.31 -17.35
CA MET A 12 8.38 13.74 -16.01
C MET A 12 7.89 14.79 -14.99
N THR A 13 6.78 15.44 -15.34
CA THR A 13 5.79 16.12 -14.49
C THR A 13 6.28 16.31 -13.07
N ASP A 14 6.55 17.55 -12.65
CA ASP A 14 6.74 17.94 -11.25
C ASP A 14 5.45 17.72 -10.46
N LEU A 15 5.09 16.44 -10.30
CA LEU A 15 3.97 16.00 -9.50
C LEU A 15 4.34 16.33 -8.06
N ILE A 16 3.70 17.37 -7.54
CA ILE A 16 3.79 17.78 -6.13
C ILE A 16 3.42 16.60 -5.24
N GLN A 17 2.38 15.84 -5.64
CA GLN A 17 1.97 14.62 -4.97
C GLN A 17 2.52 13.39 -5.69
N ARG A 18 3.34 12.62 -4.97
CA ARG A 18 3.87 11.32 -5.45
C ARG A 18 3.58 10.24 -4.40
N PRO A 19 2.36 9.67 -4.36
CA PRO A 19 1.96 8.67 -3.36
C PRO A 19 2.90 7.47 -3.26
N ARG A 20 3.56 7.12 -4.38
CA ARG A 20 4.58 6.05 -4.43
C ARG A 20 5.76 6.28 -3.47
N ARG A 21 6.03 7.53 -3.05
CA ARG A 21 7.11 7.85 -2.09
C ARG A 21 6.87 7.22 -0.71
N LEU A 22 5.62 7.18 -0.25
CA LEU A 22 5.24 6.56 1.03
C LEU A 22 5.33 5.02 0.99
N ARG A 23 5.49 4.42 -0.20
CA ARG A 23 5.56 2.97 -0.39
C ARG A 23 6.97 2.44 -0.67
N LYS A 24 8.00 3.31 -0.62
CA LYS A 24 9.37 3.01 -1.10
C LYS A 24 10.12 1.98 -0.24
N SER A 25 9.86 1.92 1.06
CA SER A 25 10.51 0.96 1.97
C SER A 25 9.49 0.29 2.89
N PRO A 26 9.82 -0.88 3.47
CA PRO A 26 8.96 -1.52 4.47
C PRO A 26 8.68 -0.61 5.68
N ALA A 27 9.69 0.08 6.20
CA ALA A 27 9.54 0.99 7.34
C ALA A 27 8.57 2.15 7.05
N LEU A 28 8.60 2.72 5.84
CA LEU A 28 7.65 3.76 5.44
C LEU A 28 6.24 3.22 5.28
N ARG A 29 6.06 1.99 4.77
CA ARG A 29 4.72 1.38 4.70
C ARG A 29 4.14 1.13 6.09
N ALA A 30 4.95 0.63 7.03
CA ALA A 30 4.53 0.38 8.40
C ALA A 30 4.13 1.65 9.15
N MET A 31 4.84 2.77 8.92
CA MET A 31 4.51 4.06 9.56
C MET A 31 3.16 4.63 9.09
N PHE A 32 2.71 4.28 7.88
CA PHE A 32 1.48 4.80 7.25
C PHE A 32 0.39 3.72 7.10
N GLU A 33 0.51 2.60 7.81
CA GLU A 33 -0.51 1.54 7.83
C GLU A 33 -1.72 2.03 8.65
N GLU A 34 -2.93 1.95 8.07
CA GLU A 34 -4.15 2.43 8.72
C GLU A 34 -4.85 1.34 9.56
N THR A 35 -4.61 0.08 9.22
CA THR A 35 -5.30 -1.08 9.82
C THR A 35 -4.28 -2.14 10.18
N THR A 36 -4.34 -2.65 11.40
CA THR A 36 -3.54 -3.78 11.85
C THR A 36 -4.43 -4.97 12.18
N LEU A 37 -3.96 -6.19 11.92
CA LEU A 37 -4.61 -7.41 12.37
C LEU A 37 -3.75 -8.08 13.44
N SER A 38 -4.39 -8.46 14.55
CA SER A 38 -3.78 -9.16 15.67
C SER A 38 -4.48 -10.50 15.92
N LEU A 39 -3.85 -11.37 16.73
CA LEU A 39 -4.47 -12.62 17.16
C LEU A 39 -5.82 -12.40 17.86
N ASN A 40 -5.98 -11.28 18.57
CA ASN A 40 -7.18 -10.96 19.33
C ASN A 40 -8.38 -10.61 18.43
N ASP A 41 -8.15 -10.33 17.15
CA ASP A 41 -9.20 -10.04 16.17
C ASP A 41 -9.77 -11.32 15.53
N LEU A 42 -9.17 -12.48 15.84
CA LEU A 42 -9.55 -13.76 15.27
C LEU A 42 -10.54 -14.51 16.17
N VAL A 43 -11.56 -15.09 15.55
CA VAL A 43 -12.50 -16.02 16.18
C VAL A 43 -12.28 -17.40 15.58
N LEU A 44 -12.15 -18.42 16.43
CA LEU A 44 -12.04 -19.82 16.01
C LEU A 44 -13.41 -20.52 16.15
N PRO A 45 -14.19 -20.64 15.07
CA PRO A 45 -15.41 -21.45 15.11
C PRO A 45 -15.04 -22.93 15.18
N ILE A 46 -15.60 -23.63 16.16
CA ILE A 46 -15.48 -25.09 16.30
C ILE A 46 -16.86 -25.73 16.36
N PHE A 47 -16.95 -26.95 15.84
CA PHE A 47 -18.15 -27.79 15.92
C PHE A 47 -17.90 -28.89 16.96
N VAL A 48 -18.88 -29.15 17.80
CA VAL A 48 -18.83 -30.19 18.84
C VAL A 48 -20.04 -31.11 18.64
N GLU A 49 -19.80 -32.42 18.69
CA GLU A 49 -20.84 -33.46 18.69
C GLU A 49 -20.92 -34.09 20.09
N GLU A 50 -22.11 -34.50 20.51
CA GLU A 50 -22.29 -35.25 21.76
C GLU A 50 -21.97 -36.73 21.52
N GLU A 51 -21.17 -37.35 22.39
CA GLU A 51 -20.96 -38.81 22.38
C GLU A 51 -22.19 -39.53 22.95
N ASN A 52 -22.69 -40.55 22.23
CA ASN A 52 -23.79 -41.44 22.63
C ASN A 52 -23.31 -42.63 23.47
#